data_AF-A0A7S3XUD0-F1
#
_entry.id   AF-A0A7S3XUD0-F1
#
_cell.length_a   1.000
_cell.length_b   1.000
_cell.length_c   1.000
_cell.angle_alpha   90.00
_cell.angle_beta   90.00
_cell.angle_gamma   90.00
#
_symmetry.space_group_name_H-M   'P 1'
#
loop_
_entity.id
_entity.type
_entity.pdbx_description
1 polymer ?
#
loop_
_entity_poly.entity_id
_entity_poly.type
_entity_poly.pdbx_seq_one_letter_code
_entity_poly.pdbx_strand_id
1 'polypeptide(L)'
;SDGGGGGGDGGDDVRPPAPATKATLYRRGGGGGGNGDDCGEPQLIWNLEDGMPYRDFFPVSKNQGCRVGDVLFLSLGRAALLQLAGEKRAQGLNLLDTAAADLAGGGTEYYEVVLSATHPSVGRPFDAREFAERYQCSVLAHRQRGKGLTTAAPEDVVGGVQEINLWTPHPGDTLLLLAKESFYDTYFQASDFYLISRIGLYEKPVTWWDYVPSGLFLVMLGLVAAEVVDILRAAMTAALVFTVAGWVDSKKAASYVDWRLLLLIGSALGVSQAITNSGLSNAVADAIASSNLPPSGAIFVLFAFTVLCTELVTNNAAAALGVPIATATAEALGVSHKPFAMAVMIAASMSFITPIGYQTNTMVWGPGGYNFGDYAKIGAPLSLCNMIFACFYIPLVFPFSSTSS
;
A
#
# COMPACT_ATOMS: atom_id res chain seq x y z
N SER A 1 -66.11 8.51 22.29
CA SER A 1 -66.90 7.39 22.82
C SER A 1 -65.98 6.20 22.94
N ASP A 2 -65.91 5.63 24.13
CA ASP A 2 -65.20 4.39 24.44
C ASP A 2 -65.65 3.22 23.56
N GLY A 3 -64.75 2.27 23.34
CA GLY A 3 -65.12 0.91 22.95
C GLY A 3 -64.00 0.05 22.36
N GLY A 4 -63.37 -0.76 23.22
CA GLY A 4 -63.30 -2.20 22.98
C GLY A 4 -62.05 -2.77 22.31
N GLY A 5 -61.28 -3.54 23.09
CA GLY A 5 -60.10 -4.27 22.67
C GLY A 5 -60.33 -5.42 21.68
N GLY A 6 -59.22 -5.88 21.12
CA GLY A 6 -59.11 -7.10 20.32
C GLY A 6 -57.64 -7.39 20.08
N GLY A 7 -57.02 -8.17 20.97
CA GLY A 7 -55.69 -8.71 20.77
C GLY A 7 -55.69 -9.72 19.63
N GLY A 8 -54.75 -9.56 18.70
CA GLY A 8 -54.53 -10.44 17.57
C GLY A 8 -53.05 -10.41 17.20
N ASP A 9 -52.40 -11.53 17.46
CA ASP A 9 -51.03 -11.92 17.13
C ASP A 9 -50.64 -11.49 15.71
N GLY A 10 -49.59 -10.67 15.58
CA GLY A 10 -49.07 -10.19 14.32
C GLY A 10 -47.58 -10.01 14.47
N GLY A 11 -46.80 -10.94 13.88
CA GLY A 11 -45.36 -10.98 13.98
C GLY A 11 -44.74 -9.61 13.68
N ASP A 12 -43.90 -9.15 14.59
CA ASP A 12 -43.06 -7.98 14.41
C ASP A 12 -42.16 -8.23 13.20
N ASP A 13 -42.59 -7.73 12.05
CA ASP A 13 -41.77 -7.49 10.88
C ASP A 13 -40.66 -6.53 11.33
N VAL A 14 -39.53 -7.09 11.76
CA VAL A 14 -38.31 -6.36 12.07
C VAL A 14 -37.80 -5.77 10.75
N ARG A 15 -38.35 -4.61 10.37
CA ARG A 15 -37.79 -3.80 9.31
C ARG A 15 -36.38 -3.40 9.71
N PRO A 16 -35.35 -3.64 8.87
CA PRO A 16 -34.01 -3.18 9.18
C PRO A 16 -34.03 -1.65 9.39
N PRO A 17 -33.24 -1.13 10.35
CA PRO A 17 -33.20 0.30 10.60
C PRO A 17 -32.75 1.03 9.32
N ALA A 18 -33.50 2.07 8.94
CA ALA A 18 -33.15 2.91 7.81
C ALA A 18 -31.76 3.52 8.03
N PRO A 19 -30.83 3.43 7.06
CA PRO A 19 -29.52 4.04 7.21
C PRO A 19 -29.69 5.56 7.19
N ALA A 20 -29.36 6.21 8.31
CA ALA A 20 -29.41 7.66 8.34
C ALA A 20 -28.39 8.21 7.33
N THR A 21 -28.88 9.08 6.48
CA THR A 21 -28.11 9.65 5.38
C THR A 21 -28.02 11.14 5.66
N LYS A 22 -26.97 11.58 6.35
CA LYS A 22 -26.60 13.01 6.31
C LYS A 22 -25.86 13.22 5.00
N ALA A 23 -26.50 13.92 4.09
CA ALA A 23 -25.89 14.36 2.84
C ALA A 23 -25.77 15.89 2.87
N THR A 24 -24.57 16.40 2.64
CA THR A 24 -24.34 17.84 2.54
C THR A 24 -24.67 18.28 1.13
N LEU A 25 -25.65 19.18 1.01
CA LEU A 25 -26.23 19.57 -0.26
C LEU A 25 -25.60 20.89 -0.73
N TYR A 26 -25.05 20.90 -1.95
CA TYR A 26 -24.41 22.07 -2.54
C TYR A 26 -25.15 22.53 -3.79
N ARG A 27 -25.21 23.85 -4.03
CA ARG A 27 -25.82 24.46 -5.22
C ARG A 27 -24.78 25.23 -6.03
N ARG A 28 -24.74 25.03 -7.35
CA ARG A 28 -23.95 25.82 -8.33
C ARG A 28 -24.81 26.97 -8.89
N GLY A 29 -24.41 28.23 -8.73
CA GLY A 29 -25.18 29.36 -9.26
C GLY A 29 -24.36 30.63 -9.51
N GLY A 30 -24.43 31.16 -10.73
CA GLY A 30 -23.88 32.47 -11.11
C GLY A 30 -24.73 33.61 -10.54
N GLY A 31 -24.06 34.68 -10.09
CA GLY A 31 -24.68 35.85 -9.48
C GLY A 31 -25.85 36.40 -10.29
N GLY A 32 -27.05 36.31 -9.71
CA GLY A 32 -28.27 36.89 -10.25
C GLY A 32 -29.16 37.34 -9.09
N GLY A 33 -29.31 38.65 -8.95
CA GLY A 33 -29.84 39.34 -7.78
C GLY A 33 -31.19 38.82 -7.26
N GLY A 34 -31.22 38.56 -5.97
CA GLY A 34 -32.42 38.45 -5.16
C GLY A 34 -32.05 38.89 -3.75
N ASN A 35 -32.68 39.96 -3.26
CA ASN A 35 -32.48 40.52 -1.93
C ASN A 35 -32.51 39.45 -0.82
N GLY A 36 -31.53 39.52 0.09
CA GLY A 36 -31.61 38.94 1.44
C GLY A 36 -30.66 37.78 1.70
N ASP A 37 -29.46 38.08 2.23
CA ASP A 37 -28.82 37.57 3.46
C ASP A 37 -29.04 36.11 3.96
N ASP A 38 -29.45 35.14 3.14
CA ASP A 38 -29.75 33.77 3.62
C ASP A 38 -28.89 32.64 3.00
N CYS A 39 -27.89 33.00 2.19
CA CYS A 39 -26.90 32.04 1.71
C CYS A 39 -25.66 32.14 2.62
N GLY A 40 -25.32 31.05 3.32
CA GLY A 40 -24.07 30.98 4.10
C GLY A 40 -22.83 31.27 3.24
N GLU A 41 -21.68 31.54 3.88
CA GLU A 41 -20.47 31.94 3.14
C GLU A 41 -20.14 30.98 1.97
N PRO A 42 -19.80 31.50 0.78
CA PRO A 42 -19.45 30.68 -0.38
C PRO A 42 -18.24 29.81 -0.07
N GLN A 43 -18.31 28.52 -0.42
CA GLN A 43 -17.19 27.61 -0.21
C GLN A 43 -16.13 27.79 -1.30
N LEU A 44 -14.86 27.91 -0.90
CA LEU A 44 -13.73 27.86 -1.83
C LEU A 44 -13.50 26.40 -2.23
N ILE A 45 -13.96 26.03 -3.43
CA ILE A 45 -13.43 24.86 -4.13
C ILE A 45 -12.36 25.38 -5.07
N TRP A 46 -11.10 24.94 -4.99
CA TRP A 46 -10.04 25.50 -5.84
C TRP A 46 -10.25 25.08 -7.31
N ASN A 47 -10.33 26.05 -8.24
CA ASN A 47 -10.21 25.76 -9.66
C ASN A 47 -8.74 25.44 -9.93
N LEU A 48 -8.48 24.16 -10.19
CA LEU A 48 -7.14 23.67 -10.44
C LEU A 48 -6.65 24.00 -11.86
N GLU A 49 -7.50 24.39 -12.81
CA GLU A 49 -7.06 24.87 -14.13
C GLU A 49 -6.42 26.26 -14.05
N ASP A 50 -7.04 27.20 -13.34
CA ASP A 50 -6.63 28.63 -13.29
C ASP A 50 -5.92 29.03 -11.99
N GLY A 51 -5.84 28.16 -10.98
CA GLY A 51 -5.26 28.48 -9.68
C GLY A 51 -6.07 29.49 -8.85
N MET A 52 -7.36 29.61 -9.13
CA MET A 52 -8.28 30.55 -8.47
C MET A 52 -9.45 29.77 -7.84
N PRO A 53 -9.98 30.13 -6.67
CA PRO A 53 -11.11 29.42 -6.10
C PRO A 53 -12.41 29.63 -6.89
N TYR A 54 -13.13 28.56 -7.22
CA TYR A 54 -14.56 28.62 -7.49
C TYR A 54 -15.26 29.19 -6.26
N ARG A 55 -15.96 30.32 -6.45
CA ARG A 55 -16.80 30.98 -5.44
C ARG A 55 -18.28 30.61 -5.56
N ASP A 56 -18.62 29.60 -6.36
CA ASP A 56 -20.00 29.40 -6.83
C ASP A 56 -20.76 28.27 -6.12
N PHE A 57 -20.17 27.66 -5.08
CA PHE A 57 -20.80 26.57 -4.32
C PHE A 57 -21.33 27.07 -2.98
N PHE A 58 -22.65 27.07 -2.84
CA PHE A 58 -23.34 27.48 -1.62
C PHE A 58 -23.94 26.27 -0.91
N PRO A 59 -23.75 26.12 0.41
CA PRO A 59 -24.43 25.09 1.18
C PRO A 59 -25.94 25.38 1.21
N VAL A 60 -26.76 24.37 0.93
CA VAL A 60 -28.23 24.49 1.01
C VAL A 60 -28.67 24.23 2.44
N SER A 61 -29.31 25.22 3.07
CA SER A 61 -29.84 25.08 4.43
C SER A 61 -31.11 24.23 4.46
N LYS A 62 -31.43 23.62 5.62
CA LYS A 62 -32.58 22.70 5.78
C LYS A 62 -33.94 23.27 5.36
N ASN A 63 -34.07 24.61 5.33
CA ASN A 63 -35.32 25.31 5.01
C ASN A 63 -35.32 25.96 3.61
N GLN A 64 -34.26 25.77 2.83
CA GLN A 64 -34.13 26.40 1.52
C GLN A 64 -34.69 25.47 0.42
N GLY A 65 -35.70 25.95 -0.32
CA GLY A 65 -36.29 25.21 -1.43
C GLY A 65 -35.35 25.12 -2.63
N CYS A 66 -35.11 23.90 -3.14
CA CYS A 66 -34.37 23.67 -4.38
C CYS A 66 -35.24 24.03 -5.59
N ARG A 67 -34.64 24.59 -6.65
CA ARG A 67 -35.32 24.91 -7.91
C ARG A 67 -34.98 23.88 -8.99
N VAL A 68 -35.89 23.74 -9.96
CA VAL A 68 -35.65 22.90 -11.14
C VAL A 68 -34.43 23.46 -11.90
N GLY A 69 -33.41 22.62 -12.09
CA GLY A 69 -32.13 22.99 -12.71
C GLY A 69 -30.94 23.13 -11.75
N ASP A 70 -31.16 23.08 -10.44
CA ASP A 70 -30.07 23.06 -9.46
C ASP A 70 -29.29 21.72 -9.51
N VAL A 71 -27.96 21.79 -9.49
CA VAL A 71 -27.07 20.62 -9.40
C VAL A 71 -26.67 20.41 -7.95
N LEU A 72 -26.93 19.20 -7.44
CA LEU A 72 -26.80 18.83 -6.03
C LEU A 72 -25.66 17.81 -5.86
N PHE A 73 -24.64 18.14 -5.07
CA PHE A 73 -23.57 17.20 -4.70
C PHE A 73 -23.94 16.46 -3.42
N LEU A 74 -23.68 15.16 -3.37
CA LEU A 74 -23.97 14.29 -2.23
C LEU A 74 -22.74 13.42 -1.96
N SER A 75 -22.13 13.55 -0.78
CA SER A 75 -21.08 12.62 -0.34
C SER A 75 -21.75 11.47 0.41
N LEU A 76 -21.70 10.26 -0.16
CA LEU A 76 -22.39 9.08 0.37
C LEU A 76 -21.46 7.87 0.31
N GLY A 77 -21.49 7.01 1.33
CA GLY A 77 -20.87 5.69 1.26
C GLY A 77 -21.56 4.79 0.23
N ARG A 78 -20.82 3.83 -0.36
CA ARG A 78 -21.31 2.93 -1.44
C ARG A 78 -22.67 2.27 -1.15
N ALA A 79 -22.88 1.80 0.08
CA ALA A 79 -24.14 1.17 0.49
C ALA A 79 -25.32 2.16 0.48
N ALA A 80 -25.11 3.38 0.96
CA ALA A 80 -26.12 4.44 0.97
C ALA A 80 -26.45 4.92 -0.45
N LEU A 81 -25.45 4.98 -1.34
CA LEU A 81 -25.65 5.35 -2.74
C LEU A 81 -26.54 4.34 -3.49
N LEU A 82 -26.32 3.04 -3.27
CA LEU A 82 -27.15 1.98 -3.89
C LEU A 82 -28.60 2.03 -3.40
N GLN A 83 -28.81 2.35 -2.12
CA GLN A 83 -30.16 2.48 -1.55
C GLN A 83 -30.88 3.74 -2.06
N LEU A 84 -30.16 4.86 -2.16
CA LEU A 84 -30.69 6.13 -2.67
C LEU A 84 -31.06 6.06 -4.16
N ALA A 85 -30.26 5.34 -4.95
CA ALA A 85 -30.53 5.06 -6.36
C ALA A 85 -31.80 4.20 -6.56
N GLY A 86 -32.14 3.34 -5.58
CA GLY A 86 -33.36 2.53 -5.57
C GLY A 86 -34.61 3.31 -5.14
N GLU A 87 -34.54 4.09 -4.06
CA GLU A 87 -35.72 4.72 -3.43
C GLU A 87 -36.14 6.06 -4.07
N LYS A 88 -35.20 6.89 -4.57
CA LYS A 88 -35.50 8.29 -4.93
C LYS A 88 -35.75 8.58 -6.40
N ARG A 89 -35.66 7.57 -7.29
CA ARG A 89 -36.11 7.68 -8.69
C ARG A 89 -37.61 8.04 -8.82
N ALA A 90 -38.39 7.80 -7.75
CA ALA A 90 -39.82 8.09 -7.66
C ALA A 90 -40.17 9.58 -7.36
N GLN A 91 -39.21 10.43 -6.99
CA GLN A 91 -39.45 11.84 -6.61
C GLN A 91 -38.97 12.86 -7.66
N GLY A 92 -38.68 12.43 -8.89
CA GLY A 92 -38.27 13.33 -9.98
C GLY A 92 -36.80 13.79 -9.93
N LEU A 93 -35.98 13.23 -9.03
CA LEU A 93 -34.53 13.41 -9.02
C LEU A 93 -33.91 12.40 -10.00
N ASN A 94 -33.42 12.89 -11.13
CA ASN A 94 -32.57 12.10 -11.99
C ASN A 94 -31.16 12.10 -11.41
N LEU A 95 -30.61 10.92 -11.14
CA LEU A 95 -29.15 10.78 -11.04
C LEU A 95 -28.60 11.18 -12.40
N LEU A 96 -28.09 12.41 -12.47
CA LEU A 96 -27.08 12.76 -13.45
C LEU A 96 -25.96 11.74 -13.24
N ASP A 97 -25.54 11.14 -14.34
CA ASP A 97 -24.58 10.03 -14.43
C ASP A 97 -23.51 10.10 -13.33
N THR A 98 -22.97 8.99 -12.84
CA THR A 98 -21.82 9.04 -11.90
C THR A 98 -20.63 9.83 -12.46
N ALA A 99 -20.63 10.10 -13.77
CA ALA A 99 -19.76 11.02 -14.49
C ALA A 99 -20.11 12.53 -14.34
N ALA A 100 -21.25 12.92 -13.78
CA ALA A 100 -21.69 14.31 -13.62
C ALA A 100 -21.14 14.98 -12.35
N ALA A 101 -20.41 14.23 -11.52
CA ALA A 101 -19.42 14.78 -10.61
C ALA A 101 -18.03 14.77 -11.27
N ASP A 102 -17.92 15.12 -12.56
CA ASP A 102 -16.64 15.50 -13.17
C ASP A 102 -16.20 16.88 -12.63
N LEU A 103 -15.98 16.98 -11.32
CA LEU A 103 -15.02 17.95 -10.79
C LEU A 103 -13.59 17.59 -11.23
N ALA A 104 -13.41 16.33 -11.63
CA ALA A 104 -12.23 15.73 -12.23
C ALA A 104 -12.11 15.96 -13.76
N GLY A 105 -12.88 16.90 -14.33
CA GLY A 105 -12.66 17.37 -15.70
C GLY A 105 -11.48 18.33 -15.75
N GLY A 106 -10.52 18.10 -16.65
CA GLY A 106 -9.37 19.00 -16.85
C GLY A 106 -8.06 18.59 -16.16
N GLY A 107 -7.78 17.29 -16.02
CA GLY A 107 -6.48 16.79 -15.51
C GLY A 107 -6.37 16.71 -13.99
N THR A 108 -7.50 16.56 -13.31
CA THR A 108 -7.63 16.40 -11.85
C THR A 108 -8.17 15.01 -11.51
N GLU A 109 -7.70 14.43 -10.41
CA GLU A 109 -8.05 13.08 -9.94
C GLU A 109 -8.40 13.12 -8.45
N TYR A 110 -9.15 12.12 -7.99
CA TYR A 110 -9.41 11.95 -6.56
C TYR A 110 -8.28 11.17 -5.90
N TYR A 111 -7.88 11.60 -4.71
CA TYR A 111 -6.84 10.96 -3.92
C TYR A 111 -7.31 10.67 -2.50
N GLU A 112 -7.09 9.46 -2.01
CA GLU A 112 -7.13 9.14 -0.58
C GLU A 112 -5.73 9.30 0.00
N VAL A 113 -5.54 10.17 0.98
CA VAL A 113 -4.24 10.36 1.63
C VAL A 113 -4.33 10.08 3.12
N VAL A 114 -3.31 9.44 3.67
CA VAL A 114 -3.18 9.20 5.11
C VAL A 114 -2.11 10.12 5.66
N LEU A 115 -2.47 10.95 6.64
CA LEU A 115 -1.56 11.94 7.23
C LEU A 115 -0.46 11.25 8.03
N SER A 116 0.80 11.64 7.78
CA SER A 116 1.94 11.15 8.55
C SER A 116 2.08 11.86 9.91
N ALA A 117 2.91 11.32 10.80
CA ALA A 117 3.22 11.99 12.07
C ALA A 117 4.01 13.30 11.90
N THR A 118 4.70 13.47 10.76
CA THR A 118 5.47 14.67 10.44
C THR A 118 4.66 15.70 9.66
N HIS A 119 3.38 15.43 9.36
CA HIS A 119 2.57 16.31 8.54
C HIS A 119 2.32 17.66 9.25
N PRO A 120 2.55 18.82 8.60
CA PRO A 120 2.47 20.15 9.23
C PRO A 120 1.09 20.50 9.81
N SER A 121 0.02 19.91 9.32
CA SER A 121 -1.34 20.15 9.82
C SER A 121 -1.70 19.31 11.06
N VAL A 122 -0.85 18.35 11.46
CA VAL A 122 -1.13 17.50 12.63
C VAL A 122 -0.91 18.27 13.93
N GLY A 123 -1.82 18.09 14.90
CA GLY A 123 -1.70 18.67 16.24
C GLY A 123 -2.17 20.13 16.36
N ARG A 124 -2.70 20.73 15.29
CA ARG A 124 -3.32 22.06 15.29
C ARG A 124 -4.69 22.02 14.61
N PRO A 125 -5.57 23.02 14.82
CA PRO A 125 -6.82 23.11 14.08
C PRO A 125 -6.55 23.12 12.58
N PHE A 126 -7.33 22.33 11.83
CA PHE A 126 -7.12 22.15 10.41
C PHE A 126 -7.52 23.42 9.65
N ASP A 127 -6.54 24.01 8.96
CA ASP A 127 -6.77 25.11 8.03
C ASP A 127 -6.83 24.58 6.60
N ALA A 128 -8.05 24.49 6.05
CA ALA A 128 -8.26 24.02 4.69
C ALA A 128 -7.64 24.93 3.64
N ARG A 129 -7.47 26.24 3.91
CA ARG A 129 -6.85 27.19 2.96
C ARG A 129 -5.35 26.97 2.90
N GLU A 130 -4.68 26.91 4.05
CA GLU A 130 -3.25 26.62 4.12
C GLU A 130 -2.92 25.27 3.45
N PHE A 131 -3.75 24.26 3.70
CA PHE A 131 -3.60 22.94 3.08
C PHE A 131 -3.78 23.01 1.55
N ALA A 132 -4.84 23.68 1.08
CA ALA A 132 -5.11 23.81 -0.35
C ALA A 132 -4.03 24.58 -1.10
N GLU A 133 -3.51 25.67 -0.51
CA GLU A 133 -2.43 26.47 -1.10
C GLU A 133 -1.10 25.70 -1.17
N ARG A 134 -0.74 25.00 -0.10
CA ARG A 134 0.52 24.24 -0.02
C ARG A 134 0.57 23.07 -0.98
N TYR A 135 -0.54 22.34 -1.08
CA TYR A 135 -0.61 21.07 -1.82
C TYR A 135 -1.34 21.17 -3.16
N GLN A 136 -1.86 22.35 -3.52
CA GLN A 136 -2.61 22.60 -4.75
C GLN A 136 -3.73 21.57 -4.93
N CYS A 137 -4.54 21.39 -3.89
CA CYS A 137 -5.62 20.40 -3.85
C CYS A 137 -6.84 20.92 -3.09
N SER A 138 -7.99 20.30 -3.31
CA SER A 138 -9.22 20.57 -2.56
C SER A 138 -9.54 19.39 -1.64
N VAL A 139 -9.76 19.65 -0.35
CA VAL A 139 -10.16 18.62 0.62
C VAL A 139 -11.66 18.44 0.54
N LEU A 140 -12.11 17.23 0.21
CA LEU A 140 -13.52 16.89 0.03
C LEU A 140 -14.12 16.24 1.28
N ALA A 141 -13.34 15.40 1.96
CA ALA A 141 -13.78 14.72 3.17
C ALA A 141 -12.58 14.34 4.05
N HIS A 142 -12.84 14.09 5.34
CA HIS A 142 -11.87 13.53 6.27
C HIS A 142 -12.45 12.30 6.99
N ARG A 143 -11.56 11.45 7.52
CA ARG A 143 -11.89 10.31 8.37
C ARG A 143 -10.86 10.20 9.49
N GLN A 144 -11.35 10.08 10.71
CA GLN A 144 -10.51 9.95 11.91
C GLN A 144 -10.07 8.50 12.17
N ARG A 145 -8.84 8.33 12.63
CA ARG A 145 -8.23 7.05 13.02
C ARG A 145 -9.03 6.36 14.12
N GLY A 146 -9.23 5.04 13.98
CA GLY A 146 -9.93 4.22 14.99
C GLY A 146 -11.46 4.26 14.92
N LYS A 147 -12.05 5.18 14.15
CA LYS A 147 -13.48 5.14 13.81
C LYS A 147 -13.66 4.42 12.47
N GLY A 148 -13.89 3.11 12.54
CA GLY A 148 -14.10 2.28 11.35
C GLY A 148 -14.65 0.89 11.62
N LEU A 149 -15.82 0.59 11.04
CA LEU A 149 -16.42 -0.74 10.80
C LEU A 149 -16.90 -1.55 12.01
N THR A 150 -17.28 -0.92 13.11
CA THR A 150 -18.13 -1.55 14.14
C THR A 150 -19.44 -0.79 14.22
N THR A 151 -20.46 -1.23 13.46
CA THR A 151 -21.92 -1.10 13.76
C THR A 151 -22.43 0.19 14.44
N ALA A 152 -21.74 1.32 14.27
CA ALA A 152 -21.98 2.55 15.00
C ALA A 152 -22.73 3.52 14.12
N ALA A 153 -23.56 4.31 14.78
CA ALA A 153 -24.62 5.09 14.20
C ALA A 153 -24.16 5.92 12.97
N PRO A 154 -25.05 6.11 11.98
CA PRO A 154 -24.84 6.96 10.81
C PRO A 154 -24.54 8.46 11.09
N GLU A 155 -24.21 8.82 12.34
CA GLU A 155 -23.81 10.15 12.76
C GLU A 155 -22.29 10.40 12.63
N ASP A 156 -21.47 9.34 12.47
CA ASP A 156 -20.01 9.45 12.50
C ASP A 156 -19.33 9.76 11.14
N VAL A 157 -20.07 9.78 10.03
CA VAL A 157 -19.58 10.32 8.74
C VAL A 157 -19.86 11.82 8.73
N VAL A 158 -19.05 12.56 9.47
CA VAL A 158 -19.10 14.03 9.56
C VAL A 158 -18.41 14.61 8.32
N GLY A 159 -19.11 15.43 7.54
CA GLY A 159 -18.57 15.96 6.29
C GLY A 159 -19.41 17.03 5.60
N GLY A 160 -19.84 18.06 6.34
CA GLY A 160 -19.97 19.40 5.76
C GLY A 160 -18.63 20.13 5.91
N VAL A 161 -18.14 20.82 4.89
CA VAL A 161 -16.82 21.53 4.92
C VAL A 161 -16.73 22.56 6.07
N GLN A 162 -17.86 23.06 6.59
CA GLN A 162 -17.86 23.92 7.79
C GLN A 162 -17.34 23.21 9.05
N GLU A 163 -17.50 21.88 9.17
CA GLU A 163 -17.02 21.11 10.33
C GLU A 163 -15.55 20.67 10.16
N ILE A 164 -15.00 20.71 8.93
CA ILE A 164 -13.60 20.36 8.64
C ILE A 164 -12.63 21.37 9.29
N ASN A 165 -12.99 22.66 9.33
CA ASN A 165 -12.12 23.72 9.88
C ASN A 165 -12.01 23.71 11.42
N LEU A 166 -12.85 22.94 12.11
CA LEU A 166 -12.85 22.84 13.58
C LEU A 166 -12.16 21.57 14.10
N TRP A 167 -11.71 20.70 13.18
CA TRP A 167 -11.08 19.43 13.51
C TRP A 167 -9.57 19.57 13.70
N THR A 168 -9.00 18.83 14.66
CA THR A 168 -7.56 18.70 14.86
C THR A 168 -7.05 17.37 14.28
N PRO A 169 -6.24 17.39 13.21
CA PRO A 169 -5.75 16.17 12.59
C PRO A 169 -4.74 15.43 13.47
N HIS A 170 -4.85 14.12 13.48
CA HIS A 170 -3.93 13.20 14.13
C HIS A 170 -3.18 12.34 13.10
N PRO A 171 -2.00 11.80 13.44
CA PRO A 171 -1.30 10.86 12.58
C PRO A 171 -2.14 9.61 12.30
N GLY A 172 -2.32 9.30 11.01
CA GLY A 172 -3.15 8.18 10.54
C GLY A 172 -4.59 8.55 10.19
N ASP A 173 -4.99 9.81 10.34
CA ASP A 173 -6.26 10.29 9.79
C ASP A 173 -6.20 10.31 8.26
N THR A 174 -7.33 10.03 7.61
CA THR A 174 -7.44 9.88 6.15
C THR A 174 -8.22 11.04 5.55
N LEU A 175 -7.73 11.63 4.47
CA LEU A 175 -8.39 12.70 3.72
C LEU A 175 -8.73 12.24 2.31
N LEU A 176 -9.89 12.63 1.82
CA LEU A 176 -10.25 12.55 0.42
C LEU A 176 -9.97 13.90 -0.23
N LEU A 177 -9.08 13.92 -1.21
CA LEU A 177 -8.64 15.10 -1.93
C LEU A 177 -9.07 15.04 -3.40
N LEU A 178 -9.22 16.21 -4.00
CA LEU A 178 -9.22 16.40 -5.45
C LEU A 178 -7.97 17.21 -5.80
N ALA A 179 -7.06 16.65 -6.60
CA ALA A 179 -5.79 17.28 -6.95
C ALA A 179 -5.40 16.98 -8.40
N LYS A 180 -4.43 17.71 -8.96
CA LYS A 180 -3.88 17.40 -10.30
C LYS A 180 -3.19 16.04 -10.34
N GLU A 181 -3.05 15.44 -11.53
CA GLU A 181 -2.28 14.20 -11.71
C GLU A 181 -0.85 14.29 -11.16
N SER A 182 -0.22 15.47 -11.29
CA SER A 182 1.13 15.76 -10.79
C SER A 182 1.25 15.71 -9.26
N PHE A 183 0.14 15.75 -8.52
CA PHE A 183 0.15 15.66 -7.06
C PHE A 183 0.78 14.35 -6.59
N TYR A 184 0.41 13.24 -7.23
CA TYR A 184 0.96 11.94 -6.90
C TYR A 184 2.48 11.91 -7.11
N ASP A 185 2.94 12.29 -8.31
CA ASP A 185 4.36 12.21 -8.65
C ASP A 185 5.22 13.12 -7.75
N THR A 186 4.66 14.23 -7.28
CA THR A 186 5.34 15.19 -6.41
C THR A 186 5.41 14.72 -4.95
N TYR A 187 4.30 14.18 -4.41
CA TYR A 187 4.17 13.92 -2.97
C TYR A 187 4.18 12.44 -2.59
N PHE A 188 4.22 11.51 -3.55
CA PHE A 188 4.27 10.06 -3.26
C PHE A 188 5.51 9.65 -2.45
N GLN A 189 6.63 10.38 -2.61
CA GLN A 189 7.85 10.16 -1.81
C GLN A 189 8.01 11.16 -0.65
N ALA A 190 7.09 12.10 -0.48
CA ALA A 190 7.17 13.08 0.59
C ALA A 190 6.85 12.43 1.94
N SER A 191 7.58 12.81 2.99
CA SER A 191 7.32 12.35 4.36
C SER A 191 5.99 12.84 4.92
N ASP A 192 5.29 13.74 4.22
CA ASP A 192 4.07 14.39 4.66
C ASP A 192 2.88 13.41 4.71
N PHE A 193 2.91 12.33 3.92
CA PHE A 193 1.83 11.34 3.88
C PHE A 193 2.38 9.92 4.08
N TYR A 194 1.66 9.08 4.83
CA TYR A 194 1.98 7.65 4.94
C TYR A 194 1.52 6.87 3.71
N LEU A 195 0.43 7.30 3.08
CA LEU A 195 -0.15 6.66 1.91
C LEU A 195 -0.85 7.70 1.06
N ILE A 196 -0.71 7.58 -0.26
CA ILE A 196 -1.50 8.29 -1.27
C ILE A 196 -2.06 7.23 -2.22
N SER A 197 -3.38 7.12 -2.29
CA SER A 197 -4.11 6.21 -3.18
C SER A 197 -4.93 7.03 -4.17
N ARG A 198 -4.96 6.66 -5.45
CA ARG A 198 -5.81 7.29 -6.46
C ARG A 198 -7.19 6.63 -6.42
N ILE A 199 -8.25 7.39 -6.14
CA ILE A 199 -9.64 6.91 -6.18
C ILE A 199 -10.23 7.28 -7.54
N GLY A 200 -10.88 6.34 -8.22
CA GLY A 200 -11.65 6.65 -9.43
C GLY A 200 -10.99 6.34 -10.76
N LEU A 201 -9.84 5.63 -10.78
CA LEU A 201 -9.57 4.79 -11.93
C LEU A 201 -10.63 3.69 -11.93
N TYR A 202 -11.68 3.87 -12.72
CA TYR A 202 -12.38 2.72 -13.30
C TYR A 202 -11.29 1.92 -13.98
N GLU A 203 -10.80 0.86 -13.33
CA GLU A 203 -9.98 -0.13 -13.99
C GLU A 203 -10.79 -0.55 -15.22
N LYS A 204 -10.25 -0.22 -16.39
CA LYS A 204 -10.84 -0.61 -17.68
C LYS A 204 -11.16 -2.10 -17.56
N PRO A 205 -12.40 -2.55 -17.88
CA PRO A 205 -12.75 -3.95 -17.70
C PRO A 205 -11.71 -4.81 -18.41
N VAL A 206 -11.02 -5.65 -17.63
CA VAL A 206 -9.92 -6.50 -18.11
C VAL A 206 -10.40 -7.24 -19.35
N THR A 207 -9.78 -6.91 -20.47
CA THR A 207 -10.05 -7.57 -21.74
C THR A 207 -9.13 -8.77 -21.85
N TRP A 208 -9.50 -9.79 -22.62
CA TRP A 208 -8.67 -10.99 -22.78
C TRP A 208 -7.24 -10.69 -23.29
N TRP A 209 -7.07 -9.58 -24.04
CA TRP A 209 -5.78 -9.09 -24.51
C TRP A 209 -4.84 -8.65 -23.39
N ASP A 210 -5.37 -8.23 -22.24
CA ASP A 210 -4.58 -7.78 -21.08
C ASP A 210 -3.88 -8.96 -20.38
N TYR A 211 -4.30 -10.21 -20.65
CA TYR A 211 -3.65 -11.43 -20.14
C TYR A 211 -2.49 -11.91 -21.03
N VAL A 212 -2.34 -11.40 -22.26
CA VAL A 212 -1.25 -11.81 -23.17
C VAL A 212 0.14 -11.55 -22.58
N PRO A 213 0.43 -10.38 -21.96
CA PRO A 213 1.72 -10.15 -21.31
C PRO A 213 2.00 -11.14 -20.18
N SER A 214 0.98 -11.44 -19.36
CA SER A 214 1.10 -12.43 -18.29
C SER A 214 1.39 -13.83 -18.83
N GLY A 215 0.75 -14.22 -19.93
CA GLY A 215 1.04 -15.49 -20.61
C GLY A 215 2.48 -15.55 -21.13
N LEU A 216 2.97 -14.48 -21.75
CA LEU A 216 4.35 -14.41 -22.24
C LEU A 216 5.37 -14.46 -21.08
N PHE A 217 5.07 -13.80 -19.97
CA PHE A 217 5.87 -13.88 -18.75
C PHE A 217 5.92 -15.31 -18.18
N LEU A 218 4.81 -16.04 -18.15
CA LEU A 218 4.78 -17.44 -17.72
C LEU A 218 5.57 -18.36 -18.66
N VAL A 219 5.50 -18.14 -19.97
CA VAL A 219 6.32 -18.88 -20.94
C VAL A 219 7.80 -18.61 -20.71
N MET A 220 8.18 -17.35 -20.49
CA MET A 220 9.56 -16.99 -20.14
C MET A 220 10.03 -17.72 -18.89
N LEU A 221 9.22 -17.75 -17.81
CA LEU A 221 9.55 -18.50 -16.60
C LEU A 221 9.71 -20.00 -16.86
N GLY A 222 8.85 -20.58 -17.70
CA GLY A 222 8.96 -22.00 -18.10
C GLY A 222 10.25 -22.31 -18.84
N LEU A 223 10.68 -21.42 -19.76
CA LEU A 223 11.94 -21.58 -20.50
C LEU A 223 13.17 -21.46 -19.59
N VAL A 224 13.14 -20.55 -18.62
CA VAL A 224 14.21 -20.38 -17.63
C VAL A 224 14.26 -21.58 -16.69
N ALA A 225 13.12 -22.06 -16.19
CA ALA A 225 13.04 -23.22 -15.31
C ALA A 225 13.46 -24.53 -15.99
N ALA A 226 13.24 -24.64 -17.30
CA ALA A 226 13.73 -25.75 -18.12
C ALA A 226 15.21 -25.58 -18.55
N GLU A 227 15.89 -24.54 -18.07
CA GLU A 227 17.30 -24.21 -18.36
C GLU A 227 17.61 -24.05 -19.87
N VAL A 228 16.59 -23.77 -20.69
CA VAL A 228 16.74 -23.59 -22.15
C VAL A 228 17.39 -22.25 -22.47
N VAL A 229 17.06 -21.22 -21.71
CA VAL A 229 17.56 -19.85 -21.86
C VAL A 229 17.97 -19.31 -20.51
N ASP A 230 19.14 -18.68 -20.45
CA ASP A 230 19.62 -17.97 -19.26
C ASP A 230 18.66 -16.84 -18.85
N ILE A 231 18.49 -16.66 -17.54
CA ILE A 231 17.52 -15.70 -16.97
C ILE A 231 17.77 -14.26 -17.44
N LEU A 232 19.02 -13.84 -17.61
CA LEU A 232 19.34 -12.50 -18.07
C LEU A 232 18.88 -12.30 -19.52
N ARG A 233 19.16 -13.27 -20.39
CA ARG A 233 18.75 -13.22 -21.80
C ARG A 233 17.23 -13.24 -21.93
N ALA A 234 16.57 -14.10 -21.14
CA ALA A 234 15.12 -14.21 -21.12
C ALA A 234 14.45 -12.91 -20.66
N ALA A 235 14.91 -12.34 -19.53
CA ALA A 235 14.38 -11.10 -18.97
C ALA A 235 14.59 -9.90 -19.90
N MET A 236 15.79 -9.75 -20.50
CA MET A 236 16.09 -8.68 -21.46
C MET A 236 15.20 -8.77 -22.71
N THR A 237 14.97 -9.99 -23.20
CA THR A 237 14.10 -10.22 -24.36
C THR A 237 12.64 -9.91 -24.04
N ALA A 238 12.14 -10.35 -22.88
CA ALA A 238 10.78 -10.06 -22.44
C ALA A 238 10.56 -8.55 -22.23
N ALA A 239 11.51 -7.86 -21.60
CA ALA A 239 11.46 -6.41 -21.42
C ALA A 239 11.42 -5.66 -22.77
N LEU A 240 12.23 -6.10 -23.75
CA LEU A 240 12.20 -5.54 -25.10
C LEU A 240 10.86 -5.78 -25.78
N VAL A 241 10.34 -7.01 -25.74
CA VAL A 241 9.03 -7.37 -26.32
C VAL A 241 7.93 -6.54 -25.70
N PHE A 242 7.91 -6.39 -24.37
CA PHE A 242 6.90 -5.60 -23.66
C PHE A 242 6.95 -4.11 -23.98
N THR A 243 8.15 -3.58 -24.19
CA THR A 243 8.34 -2.17 -24.57
C THR A 243 7.92 -1.94 -26.02
N VAL A 244 8.34 -2.80 -26.95
CA VAL A 244 8.02 -2.67 -28.38
C VAL A 244 6.53 -2.92 -28.66
N ALA A 245 5.91 -3.84 -27.93
CA ALA A 245 4.47 -4.11 -28.01
C ALA A 245 3.60 -3.00 -27.39
N GLY A 246 4.21 -2.03 -26.70
CA GLY A 246 3.50 -0.91 -26.07
C GLY A 246 2.78 -1.25 -24.78
N TRP A 247 3.01 -2.44 -24.20
CA TRP A 247 2.49 -2.80 -22.88
C TRP A 247 3.21 -2.05 -21.75
N VAL A 248 4.45 -1.62 -21.99
CA VAL A 248 5.22 -0.77 -21.08
C VAL A 248 5.63 0.50 -21.82
N ASP A 249 5.37 1.66 -21.21
CA ASP A 249 5.84 2.94 -21.75
C ASP A 249 7.37 3.01 -21.69
N SER A 250 7.99 3.14 -22.87
CA SER A 250 9.44 3.29 -23.06
C SER A 250 10.06 4.40 -22.19
N LYS A 251 9.33 5.49 -21.90
CA LYS A 251 9.83 6.58 -21.05
C LYS A 251 9.88 6.19 -19.57
N LYS A 252 8.98 5.29 -19.14
CA LYS A 252 8.90 4.78 -17.76
C LYS A 252 9.70 3.48 -17.58
N ALA A 253 10.08 2.79 -18.65
CA ALA A 253 10.83 1.53 -18.62
C ALA A 253 12.05 1.57 -17.68
N ALA A 254 12.87 2.61 -17.77
CA ALA A 254 14.06 2.78 -16.93
C ALA A 254 13.74 3.00 -15.43
N SER A 255 12.55 3.55 -15.12
CA SER A 255 12.12 3.79 -13.74
C SER A 255 11.70 2.52 -12.99
N TYR A 256 11.39 1.44 -13.72
CA TYR A 256 11.10 0.13 -13.12
C TYR A 256 12.37 -0.62 -12.67
N VAL A 257 13.55 -0.14 -13.06
CA VAL A 257 14.83 -0.72 -12.61
C VAL A 257 15.17 -0.18 -11.23
N ASP A 258 15.24 -1.06 -10.23
CA ASP A 258 15.69 -0.70 -8.89
C ASP A 258 17.22 -0.59 -8.86
N TRP A 259 17.73 0.60 -9.18
CA TRP A 259 19.16 0.92 -9.13
C TRP A 259 19.76 0.76 -7.73
N ARG A 260 18.97 1.00 -6.68
CA ARG A 260 19.44 0.86 -5.30
C ARG A 260 19.71 -0.61 -4.99
N LEU A 261 18.82 -1.50 -5.40
CA LEU A 261 19.01 -2.95 -5.27
C LEU A 261 20.22 -3.43 -6.07
N LEU A 262 20.39 -2.96 -7.31
CA LEU A 262 21.55 -3.34 -8.15
C LEU A 262 22.87 -2.89 -7.53
N LEU A 263 22.96 -1.63 -7.05
CA LEU A 263 24.14 -1.12 -6.37
C LEU A 263 24.42 -1.87 -5.07
N LEU A 264 23.37 -2.25 -4.34
CA LEU A 264 23.50 -3.02 -3.11
C LEU A 264 24.06 -4.43 -3.38
N ILE A 265 23.52 -5.13 -4.38
CA ILE A 265 24.02 -6.46 -4.79
C ILE A 265 25.47 -6.34 -5.27
N GLY A 266 25.78 -5.36 -6.14
CA GLY A 266 27.14 -5.14 -6.62
C GLY A 266 28.13 -4.84 -5.49
N SER A 267 27.74 -4.02 -4.53
CA SER A 267 28.55 -3.72 -3.34
C SER A 267 28.74 -4.95 -2.45
N ALA A 268 27.68 -5.73 -2.22
CA ALA A 268 27.74 -6.96 -1.43
C ALA A 268 28.66 -8.02 -2.09
N LEU A 269 28.61 -8.17 -3.41
CA LEU A 269 29.54 -9.02 -4.17
C LEU A 269 30.99 -8.52 -4.05
N GLY A 270 31.21 -7.21 -4.07
CA GLY A 270 32.53 -6.61 -3.84
C GLY A 270 33.08 -6.90 -2.43
N VAL A 271 32.24 -6.76 -1.40
CA VAL A 271 32.60 -7.11 -0.01
C VAL A 271 32.84 -8.61 0.13
N SER A 272 32.00 -9.46 -0.46
CA SER A 272 32.20 -10.90 -0.54
C SER A 272 33.58 -11.26 -1.09
N GLN A 273 33.97 -10.65 -2.22
CA GLN A 273 35.30 -10.87 -2.80
C GLN A 273 36.43 -10.38 -1.88
N ALA A 274 36.24 -9.27 -1.17
CA ALA A 274 37.21 -8.78 -0.19
C ALA A 274 37.37 -9.74 1.00
N ILE A 275 36.29 -10.37 1.47
CA ILE A 275 36.32 -11.40 2.52
C ILE A 275 37.09 -12.65 2.05
N THR A 276 36.91 -13.05 0.79
CA THR A 276 37.68 -14.15 0.20
C THR A 276 39.15 -13.78 0.04
N ASN A 277 39.46 -12.63 -0.55
CA ASN A 277 40.83 -12.20 -0.84
C ASN A 277 41.65 -11.89 0.43
N SER A 278 41.01 -11.40 1.49
CA SER A 278 41.66 -11.17 2.79
C SER A 278 41.93 -12.45 3.57
N GLY A 279 41.39 -13.60 3.13
CA GLY A 279 41.50 -14.87 3.83
C GLY A 279 40.57 -15.00 5.05
N LEU A 280 39.68 -14.02 5.28
CA LEU A 280 38.76 -14.04 6.43
C LEU A 280 37.80 -15.24 6.38
N SER A 281 37.27 -15.56 5.20
CA SER A 281 36.41 -16.75 5.00
C SER A 281 37.11 -18.04 5.42
N ASN A 282 38.39 -18.20 5.06
CA ASN A 282 39.21 -19.35 5.45
C ASN A 282 39.48 -19.37 6.96
N ALA A 283 39.81 -18.21 7.56
CA ALA A 283 40.03 -18.13 9.00
C ALA A 283 38.78 -18.52 9.82
N VAL A 284 37.58 -18.13 9.35
CA VAL A 284 36.31 -18.53 9.96
C VAL A 284 36.06 -20.03 9.76
N ALA A 285 36.28 -20.54 8.54
CA ALA A 285 36.15 -21.97 8.24
C ALA A 285 37.07 -22.83 9.11
N ASP A 286 38.33 -22.44 9.26
CA ASP A 286 39.32 -23.11 10.11
C ASP A 286 38.94 -23.07 11.60
N ALA A 287 38.41 -21.93 12.07
CA ALA A 287 37.90 -21.81 13.43
C ALA A 287 36.73 -22.80 13.67
N ILE A 288 35.80 -22.91 12.73
CA ILE A 288 34.70 -23.87 12.80
C ILE A 288 35.22 -25.30 12.74
N ALA A 289 36.14 -25.62 11.83
CA ALA A 289 36.72 -26.96 11.70
C ALA A 289 37.47 -27.39 12.97
N SER A 290 38.23 -26.47 13.58
CA SER A 290 38.99 -26.71 14.82
C SER A 290 38.13 -26.90 16.06
N SER A 291 36.86 -26.49 16.02
CA SER A 291 35.93 -26.62 17.14
C SER A 291 35.39 -28.04 17.35
N ASN A 292 35.78 -29.02 16.51
CA ASN A 292 35.31 -30.41 16.53
C ASN A 292 33.77 -30.56 16.49
N LEU A 293 33.06 -29.55 15.96
CA LEU A 293 31.63 -29.63 15.74
C LEU A 293 31.32 -30.64 14.62
N PRO A 294 30.21 -31.40 14.72
CA PRO A 294 29.73 -32.18 13.60
C PRO A 294 29.33 -31.23 12.44
N PRO A 295 29.34 -31.69 11.17
CA PRO A 295 28.96 -30.85 10.02
C PRO A 295 27.58 -30.18 10.15
N SER A 296 26.63 -30.83 10.84
CA SER A 296 25.33 -30.25 11.18
C SER A 296 25.42 -29.07 12.17
N GLY A 297 26.36 -29.10 13.11
CA GLY A 297 26.65 -27.97 14.00
C GLY A 297 27.27 -26.79 13.27
N ALA A 298 28.12 -27.05 12.27
CA ALA A 298 28.66 -26.00 11.41
C ALA A 298 27.56 -25.32 10.56
N ILE A 299 26.59 -26.08 10.05
CA ILE A 299 25.38 -25.52 9.41
C ILE A 299 24.64 -24.59 10.38
N PHE A 300 24.44 -25.00 11.63
CA PHE A 300 23.72 -24.19 12.62
C PHE A 300 24.39 -22.83 12.87
N VAL A 301 25.72 -22.82 13.05
CA VAL A 301 26.49 -21.59 13.26
C VAL A 301 26.38 -20.67 12.04
N LEU A 302 26.57 -21.22 10.85
CA LEU A 302 26.49 -20.46 9.60
C LEU A 302 25.07 -19.91 9.34
N PHE A 303 24.04 -20.69 9.66
CA PHE A 303 22.65 -20.29 9.55
C PHE A 303 22.36 -19.11 10.47
N ALA A 304 22.73 -19.21 11.75
CA ALA A 304 22.55 -18.15 12.73
C ALA A 304 23.27 -16.86 12.31
N PHE A 305 24.51 -16.97 11.83
CA PHE A 305 25.26 -15.84 11.28
C PHE A 305 24.52 -15.18 10.11
N THR A 306 24.01 -15.98 9.16
CA THR A 306 23.33 -15.47 7.97
C THR A 306 21.99 -14.80 8.31
N VAL A 307 21.23 -15.32 9.27
CA VAL A 307 20.00 -14.66 9.77
C VAL A 307 20.35 -13.30 10.37
N LEU A 308 21.40 -13.22 11.20
CA LEU A 308 21.82 -11.94 11.78
C LEU A 308 22.24 -10.94 10.70
N CYS A 309 22.98 -11.37 9.69
CA CYS A 309 23.32 -10.51 8.55
C CYS A 309 22.05 -10.02 7.82
N THR A 310 21.11 -10.91 7.57
CA THR A 310 19.84 -10.60 6.87
C THR A 310 19.03 -9.53 7.57
N GLU A 311 19.01 -9.53 8.89
CA GLU A 311 18.30 -8.52 9.68
C GLU A 311 18.99 -7.15 9.69
N LEU A 312 20.29 -7.10 9.34
CA LEU A 312 21.06 -5.86 9.28
C LEU A 312 21.15 -5.27 7.87
N VAL A 313 21.12 -6.13 6.85
CA VAL A 313 21.20 -5.74 5.44
C VAL A 313 19.96 -6.22 4.67
N THR A 314 20.11 -6.61 3.40
CA THR A 314 19.04 -7.24 2.61
C THR A 314 19.33 -8.72 2.43
N ASN A 315 18.29 -9.51 2.23
CA ASN A 315 18.36 -10.95 1.94
C ASN A 315 19.44 -11.27 0.88
N ASN A 316 19.42 -10.54 -0.24
CA ASN A 316 20.36 -10.75 -1.34
C ASN A 316 21.80 -10.45 -0.94
N ALA A 317 22.03 -9.38 -0.17
CA ALA A 317 23.35 -9.04 0.34
C ALA A 317 23.86 -10.08 1.35
N ALA A 318 23.00 -10.55 2.26
CA ALA A 318 23.36 -11.58 3.23
C ALA A 318 23.72 -12.91 2.56
N ALA A 319 22.96 -13.33 1.53
CA ALA A 319 23.30 -14.51 0.74
C ALA A 319 24.66 -14.36 0.03
N ALA A 320 24.91 -13.21 -0.60
CA ALA A 320 26.19 -12.94 -1.27
C ALA A 320 27.39 -13.01 -0.32
N LEU A 321 27.23 -12.55 0.93
CA LEU A 321 28.27 -12.61 1.96
C LEU A 321 28.45 -14.01 2.56
N GLY A 322 27.35 -14.76 2.72
CA GLY A 322 27.36 -16.07 3.39
C GLY A 322 27.89 -17.20 2.51
N VAL A 323 27.63 -17.19 1.20
CA VAL A 323 28.01 -18.28 0.28
C VAL A 323 29.52 -18.57 0.23
N PRO A 324 30.44 -17.58 0.17
CA PRO A 324 31.87 -17.86 0.22
C PRO A 324 32.30 -18.53 1.53
N ILE A 325 31.75 -18.09 2.66
CA ILE A 325 32.04 -18.68 3.99
C ILE A 325 31.50 -20.11 4.06
N ALA A 326 30.28 -20.33 3.52
CA ALA A 326 29.67 -21.65 3.39
C ALA A 326 30.55 -22.61 2.59
N THR A 327 31.09 -22.11 1.49
CA THR A 327 31.95 -22.88 0.59
C THR A 327 33.26 -23.24 1.28
N ALA A 328 33.96 -22.24 1.84
CA ALA A 328 35.20 -22.46 2.58
C ALA A 328 35.02 -23.42 3.77
N THR A 329 33.88 -23.33 4.49
CA THR A 329 33.58 -24.22 5.62
C THR A 329 33.39 -25.67 5.17
N ALA A 330 32.68 -25.89 4.06
CA ALA A 330 32.52 -27.23 3.50
C ALA A 330 33.84 -27.83 2.99
N GLU A 331 34.69 -27.00 2.36
CA GLU A 331 36.06 -27.40 1.96
C GLU A 331 36.91 -27.80 3.17
N ALA A 332 36.93 -26.97 4.22
CA ALA A 332 37.69 -27.22 5.44
C ALA A 332 37.24 -28.49 6.18
N LEU A 333 35.94 -28.82 6.10
CA LEU A 333 35.37 -30.04 6.67
C LEU A 333 35.47 -31.27 5.73
N GLY A 334 35.89 -31.08 4.49
CA GLY A 334 35.99 -32.15 3.48
C GLY A 334 34.63 -32.74 3.06
N VAL A 335 33.56 -31.93 3.08
CA VAL A 335 32.18 -32.35 2.78
C VAL A 335 31.60 -31.60 1.58
N SER A 336 30.46 -32.06 1.08
CA SER A 336 29.71 -31.37 0.01
C SER A 336 29.34 -29.94 0.40
N HIS A 337 29.48 -28.98 -0.52
CA HIS A 337 29.11 -27.57 -0.34
C HIS A 337 27.60 -27.33 -0.37
N LYS A 338 26.83 -28.21 -1.03
CA LYS A 338 25.38 -28.06 -1.25
C LYS A 338 24.58 -27.80 0.04
N PRO A 339 24.77 -28.54 1.14
CA PRO A 339 24.01 -28.36 2.38
C PRO A 339 24.27 -26.98 3.00
N PHE A 340 25.52 -26.53 2.97
CA PHE A 340 25.93 -25.23 3.52
C PHE A 340 25.40 -24.07 2.67
N ALA A 341 25.49 -24.18 1.34
CA ALA A 341 24.90 -23.19 0.44
C ALA A 341 23.39 -23.08 0.64
N MET A 342 22.67 -24.21 0.72
CA MET A 342 21.23 -24.23 0.98
C MET A 342 20.86 -23.63 2.34
N ALA A 343 21.68 -23.88 3.38
CA ALA A 343 21.50 -23.27 4.69
C ALA A 343 21.58 -21.73 4.62
N VAL A 344 22.57 -21.20 3.91
CA VAL A 344 22.70 -19.75 3.68
C VAL A 344 21.50 -19.21 2.90
N MET A 345 21.09 -19.87 1.81
CA MET A 345 19.98 -19.39 0.97
C MET A 345 18.65 -19.34 1.75
N ILE A 346 18.40 -20.34 2.58
CA ILE A 346 17.21 -20.40 3.43
C ILE A 346 17.29 -19.35 4.55
N ALA A 347 18.41 -19.28 5.27
CA ALA A 347 18.63 -18.29 6.32
C ALA A 347 18.52 -16.85 5.81
N ALA A 348 19.07 -16.59 4.63
CA ALA A 348 19.03 -15.28 3.97
C ALA A 348 17.61 -14.83 3.63
N SER A 349 16.67 -15.76 3.53
CA SER A 349 15.26 -15.47 3.24
C SER A 349 14.42 -15.21 4.49
N MET A 350 14.98 -15.42 5.69
CA MET A 350 14.28 -15.33 6.98
C MET A 350 14.49 -13.98 7.65
N SER A 351 13.92 -12.93 7.06
CA SER A 351 13.85 -11.61 7.70
C SER A 351 12.53 -11.45 8.47
N PHE A 352 12.53 -11.90 9.73
CA PHE A 352 11.35 -11.86 10.60
C PHE A 352 11.54 -11.00 11.86
N ILE A 353 12.78 -10.78 12.28
CA ILE A 353 13.12 -10.16 13.57
C ILE A 353 12.99 -8.64 13.49
N THR A 354 13.22 -8.04 12.31
CA THR A 354 13.17 -6.59 12.11
C THR A 354 12.19 -6.16 11.01
N PRO A 355 11.60 -4.96 11.13
CA PRO A 355 10.77 -4.37 10.06
C PRO A 355 11.59 -3.86 8.87
N ILE A 356 12.91 -3.74 9.01
CA ILE A 356 13.81 -3.11 8.02
C ILE A 356 14.40 -4.16 7.07
N GLY A 357 14.61 -5.40 7.54
CA GLY A 357 15.29 -6.42 6.74
C GLY A 357 14.53 -6.84 5.47
N TYR A 358 13.23 -6.53 5.35
CA TYR A 358 12.48 -6.77 4.11
C TYR A 358 11.40 -5.72 3.82
N GLN A 359 11.28 -5.32 2.55
CA GLN A 359 10.41 -4.21 2.13
C GLN A 359 8.93 -4.43 2.45
N THR A 360 8.43 -5.67 2.37
CA THR A 360 7.03 -5.96 2.70
C THR A 360 6.75 -5.78 4.19
N ASN A 361 7.71 -6.11 5.06
CA ASN A 361 7.60 -5.87 6.50
C ASN A 361 7.54 -4.37 6.78
N THR A 362 8.37 -3.59 6.08
CA THR A 362 8.34 -2.11 6.20
C THR A 362 6.99 -1.53 5.73
N MET A 363 6.42 -2.05 4.64
CA MET A 363 5.16 -1.56 4.07
C MET A 363 3.98 -1.72 5.03
N VAL A 364 3.92 -2.81 5.80
CA VAL A 364 2.84 -3.06 6.78
C VAL A 364 3.15 -2.46 8.15
N TRP A 365 4.39 -2.09 8.43
CA TRP A 365 4.80 -1.56 9.73
C TRP A 365 3.98 -0.32 10.14
N GLY A 366 3.84 0.66 9.25
CA GLY A 366 3.07 1.88 9.50
C GLY A 366 1.55 1.64 9.56
N PRO A 367 0.91 1.18 8.47
CA PRO A 367 -0.54 0.96 8.42
C PRO A 367 -1.04 -0.06 9.43
N GLY A 368 -0.24 -1.07 9.77
CA GLY A 368 -0.56 -2.09 10.77
C GLY A 368 -0.37 -1.63 12.22
N GLY A 369 0.24 -0.46 12.44
CA GLY A 369 0.45 0.10 13.79
C GLY A 369 1.41 -0.71 14.68
N TYR A 370 2.33 -1.46 14.08
CA TYR A 370 3.28 -2.29 14.83
C TYR A 370 4.42 -1.44 15.41
N ASN A 371 4.98 -1.83 16.56
CA ASN A 371 6.24 -1.26 17.05
C ASN A 371 7.43 -2.13 16.63
N PHE A 372 8.64 -1.56 16.62
CA PHE A 372 9.86 -2.30 16.27
C PHE A 372 10.05 -3.57 17.12
N GLY A 373 9.74 -3.50 18.42
CA GLY A 373 9.84 -4.64 19.33
C GLY A 373 8.82 -5.75 19.07
N ASP A 374 7.72 -5.47 18.37
CA ASP A 374 6.70 -6.48 18.08
C ASP A 374 7.18 -7.48 17.02
N TYR A 375 8.01 -7.02 16.07
CA TYR A 375 8.74 -7.89 15.14
C TYR A 375 9.69 -8.83 15.86
N ALA A 376 10.53 -8.32 16.77
CA ALA A 376 11.48 -9.17 17.48
C ALA A 376 10.79 -10.22 18.35
N LYS A 377 9.69 -9.86 19.05
CA LYS A 377 8.94 -10.77 19.93
C LYS A 377 8.37 -11.98 19.18
N ILE A 378 7.86 -11.79 17.96
CA ILE A 378 7.24 -12.86 17.17
C ILE A 378 8.26 -13.51 16.23
N GLY A 379 9.10 -12.68 15.62
CA GLY A 379 10.09 -13.07 14.63
C GLY A 379 11.25 -13.88 15.19
N ALA A 380 11.74 -13.58 16.39
CA ALA A 380 12.86 -14.34 16.95
C ALA A 380 12.47 -15.80 17.28
N PRO A 381 11.34 -16.09 17.95
CA PRO A 381 10.86 -17.47 18.09
C PRO A 381 10.63 -18.17 16.76
N LEU A 382 10.02 -17.48 15.79
CA LEU A 382 9.75 -18.05 14.47
C LEU A 382 11.05 -18.37 13.71
N SER A 383 12.04 -17.49 13.77
CA SER A 383 13.37 -17.69 13.16
C SER A 383 14.10 -18.85 13.81
N LEU A 384 14.02 -18.98 15.14
CA LEU A 384 14.61 -20.10 15.86
C LEU A 384 13.96 -21.43 15.50
N CYS A 385 12.63 -21.49 15.44
CA CYS A 385 11.91 -22.68 14.98
C CYS A 385 12.35 -23.06 13.57
N ASN A 386 12.32 -22.11 12.63
CA ASN A 386 12.74 -22.35 11.25
C ASN A 386 14.21 -22.77 11.14
N MET A 387 15.10 -22.20 11.93
CA MET A 387 16.51 -22.59 11.98
C MET A 387 16.65 -24.05 12.43
N ILE A 388 15.95 -24.47 13.48
CA ILE A 388 15.97 -25.86 13.95
C ILE A 388 15.44 -26.81 12.86
N PHE A 389 14.31 -26.46 12.25
CA PHE A 389 13.74 -27.23 11.14
C PHE A 389 14.70 -27.33 9.95
N ALA A 390 15.28 -26.21 9.52
CA ALA A 390 16.21 -26.17 8.41
C ALA A 390 17.48 -26.99 8.71
N CYS A 391 18.10 -26.82 9.88
CA CYS A 391 19.30 -27.57 10.27
C CYS A 391 19.05 -29.08 10.36
N PHE A 392 17.81 -29.50 10.66
CA PHE A 392 17.43 -30.90 10.68
C PHE A 392 17.16 -31.45 9.26
N TYR A 393 16.41 -30.73 8.43
CA TYR A 393 15.98 -31.22 7.11
C TYR A 393 17.03 -31.06 6.02
N ILE A 394 17.86 -30.02 6.07
CA ILE A 394 18.87 -29.75 5.02
C ILE A 394 19.81 -30.95 4.84
N PRO A 395 20.43 -31.53 5.89
CA PRO A 395 21.27 -32.72 5.74
C PRO A 395 20.56 -33.96 5.20
N LEU A 396 19.24 -34.07 5.41
CA LEU A 396 18.44 -35.19 4.94
C LEU A 396 18.17 -35.09 3.42
N VAL A 397 17.89 -33.88 2.94
CA VAL A 397 17.62 -33.62 1.52
C VAL A 397 18.92 -33.45 0.72
N PHE A 398 19.93 -32.85 1.34
CA PHE A 398 21.25 -32.61 0.79
C PHE A 398 22.29 -33.29 1.70
N PRO A 399 22.65 -34.55 1.41
CA PRO A 399 23.63 -35.27 2.20
C PRO A 399 25.03 -34.62 2.15
N PHE A 400 25.78 -34.76 3.25
CA PHE A 400 27.17 -34.27 3.34
C PHE A 400 28.15 -35.05 2.48
N SER A 401 27.82 -36.29 2.09
CA SER A 401 28.61 -37.09 1.16
C SER A 401 28.61 -36.42 -0.22
N SER A 402 29.77 -36.25 -0.82
CA SER A 402 29.89 -35.92 -2.24
C SER A 402 29.30 -37.10 -3.02
N THR A 403 28.07 -36.96 -3.51
CA THR A 403 27.55 -37.90 -4.51
C THR A 403 28.33 -37.64 -5.79
N SER A 404 29.47 -38.30 -5.94
CA SER A 404 30.12 -38.48 -7.22
C SER A 404 29.25 -39.45 -8.02
N SER A 405 28.47 -38.90 -8.94
CA SER A 405 27.83 -39.65 -10.02
C SER A 405 27.97 -38.84 -11.29
#